data_AF-A0A3M1SH86-F1
#
_entry.id   AF-A0A3M1SH86-F1
#
_cell.length_a   1.000
_cell.length_b   1.000
_cell.length_c   1.000
_cell.angle_alpha   90.00
_cell.angle_beta   90.00
_cell.angle_gamma   90.00
#
_symmetry.space_group_name_H-M   'P 1'
#
loop_
_entity.id
_entity.type
_entity.pdbx_description
1 polymer ?
#
loop_
_entity_poly.entity_id
_entity_poly.type
_entity_poly.pdbx_seq_one_letter_code
_entity_poly.pdbx_strand_id
1 'polypeptide(L)' 'VYDVTGAGDTVIAVFTLSHLAGASLRDAARVANHAAGVVVGRVGTATVTPEELISSFEKG' A
#
# COMPACT_ATOMS: atom_id res chain seq x y z
N VAL A 1 -11.30 -9.57 0.81
CA VAL A 1 -11.17 -8.54 1.87
C VAL A 1 -11.52 -9.22 3.18
N TYR A 2 -10.55 -9.35 4.09
CA TYR A 2 -10.73 -10.06 5.35
C TYR A 2 -10.87 -9.08 6.52
N ASP A 3 -9.91 -8.17 6.68
CA ASP A 3 -9.89 -7.11 7.70
C ASP A 3 -9.43 -5.80 7.07
N VAL A 4 -10.09 -4.69 7.37
CA VAL A 4 -9.77 -3.35 6.83
C VAL A 4 -9.04 -2.45 7.83
N THR A 5 -8.79 -2.97 9.04
CA THR A 5 -8.10 -2.24 10.10
C THR A 5 -6.67 -1.90 9.68
N GLY A 6 -6.29 -0.62 9.71
CA GLY A 6 -4.95 -0.13 9.34
C GLY A 6 -4.71 0.07 7.84
N ALA A 7 -5.71 -0.17 6.98
CA ALA A 7 -5.58 0.09 5.54
C ALA A 7 -5.39 1.59 5.24
N GLY A 8 -6.15 2.47 5.93
CA GLY A 8 -6.03 3.92 5.77
C GLY A 8 -4.65 4.45 6.21
N ASP A 9 -4.13 3.95 7.33
CA ASP A 9 -2.80 4.30 7.82
C ASP A 9 -1.72 3.88 6.81
N THR A 10 -1.88 2.70 6.23
CA THR A 10 -1.00 2.20 5.16
C THR A 10 -1.04 3.10 3.92
N VAL A 11 -2.24 3.52 3.49
CA VAL A 11 -2.39 4.43 2.35
C VAL A 11 -1.62 5.73 2.61
N ILE A 12 -1.84 6.39 3.75
CA ILE A 12 -1.22 7.68 4.03
C ILE A 12 0.30 7.56 4.20
N ALA A 13 0.78 6.51 4.89
CA ALA A 13 2.22 6.27 5.07
C ALA A 13 2.93 6.08 3.72
N VAL A 14 2.40 5.19 2.86
CA VAL A 14 3.02 4.86 1.57
C VAL A 14 2.88 5.99 0.57
N PHE A 15 1.74 6.69 0.56
CA PHE A 15 1.54 7.86 -0.29
C PHE A 15 2.56 8.95 0.03
N THR A 16 2.69 9.28 1.33
CA THR A 16 3.61 10.32 1.79
C THR A 16 5.05 9.95 1.49
N LEU A 17 5.43 8.70 1.77
CA LEU A 17 6.77 8.20 1.46
C LEU A 17 7.08 8.28 -0.05
N SER A 18 6.16 7.82 -0.89
CA SER A 18 6.34 7.81 -2.34
C SER A 18 6.47 9.23 -2.89
N HIS A 19 5.65 10.16 -2.40
CA HIS A 19 5.73 11.55 -2.83
C HIS A 19 7.04 12.23 -2.37
N LEU A 20 7.47 12.00 -1.13
CA LEU A 20 8.76 12.49 -0.63
C LEU A 20 9.95 11.89 -1.38
N ALA A 21 9.80 10.66 -1.90
CA ALA A 21 10.78 10.02 -2.78
C ALA A 21 10.77 10.56 -4.23
N GLY A 22 9.91 11.53 -4.54
CA GLY A 22 9.85 12.18 -5.86
C GLY A 22 8.79 11.65 -6.81
N ALA A 23 7.91 10.74 -6.36
CA ALA A 23 6.80 10.28 -7.20
C ALA A 23 5.76 11.38 -7.42
N SER A 24 5.14 11.36 -8.60
CA SER A 24 3.95 12.18 -8.86
C SER A 24 2.82 11.79 -7.88
N LEU A 25 1.89 12.71 -7.59
CA LEU A 25 0.74 12.40 -6.72
C LEU A 25 -0.06 11.20 -7.24
N ARG A 26 -0.14 11.04 -8.57
CA ARG A 26 -0.80 9.91 -9.22
C ARG A 26 -0.07 8.60 -8.97
N ASP A 27 1.25 8.58 -9.09
CA ASP A 27 2.04 7.36 -8.88
C ASP A 27 2.13 7.02 -7.39
N ALA A 28 2.25 8.01 -6.51
CA ALA A 28 2.15 7.82 -5.07
C ALA A 28 0.80 7.20 -4.68
N ALA A 29 -0.32 7.69 -5.25
CA ALA A 29 -1.64 7.10 -5.02
C ALA A 29 -1.76 5.66 -5.53
N ARG A 30 -1.14 5.35 -6.68
CA ARG A 30 -1.09 3.97 -7.20
C ARG A 30 -0.35 3.05 -6.23
N VAL A 31 0.86 3.42 -5.81
CA VAL A 31 1.66 2.62 -4.87
C VAL A 31 0.93 2.44 -3.54
N ALA A 32 0.30 3.49 -3.02
CA ALA A 32 -0.48 3.43 -1.79
C ALA A 32 -1.69 2.49 -1.89
N ASN A 33 -2.41 2.50 -3.02
CA ASN A 33 -3.53 1.59 -3.25
C ASN A 33 -3.08 0.12 -3.32
N HIS A 34 -1.96 -0.14 -3.98
CA HIS A 34 -1.36 -1.46 -4.03
C HIS A 34 -0.96 -1.96 -2.63
N ALA A 35 -0.29 -1.12 -1.84
CA ALA A 35 0.07 -1.41 -0.47
C ALA A 35 -1.16 -1.73 0.42
N ALA A 36 -2.20 -0.91 0.34
CA ALA A 36 -3.44 -1.16 1.08
C ALA A 36 -4.13 -2.45 0.64
N GLY A 37 -4.12 -2.76 -0.66
CA GLY A 37 -4.64 -4.00 -1.22
C GLY A 37 -3.98 -5.25 -0.63
N VAL A 38 -2.68 -5.20 -0.35
CA VAL A 38 -1.95 -6.28 0.33
C VAL A 38 -2.41 -6.43 1.79
N VAL A 39 -2.54 -5.32 2.51
CA VAL A 39 -2.83 -5.33 3.95
C VAL A 39 -4.28 -5.76 4.24
N VAL A 40 -5.26 -5.38 3.40
CA VAL A 40 -6.66 -5.78 3.59
C VAL A 40 -6.95 -7.28 3.38
N GLY A 41 -5.96 -8.02 2.89
CA GLY A 41 -5.98 -9.48 2.79
C GLY A 41 -5.60 -10.21 4.07
N ARG A 42 -5.18 -9.49 5.12
CA ARG A 42 -4.66 -10.06 6.37
C ARG A 42 -5.67 -9.87 7.51
N VAL A 43 -5.49 -10.61 8.60
CA VAL A 43 -6.28 -10.45 9.83
C VAL A 43 -5.47 -9.57 10.79
N GLY A 44 -6.09 -8.52 11.33
CA GLY A 44 -5.45 -7.56 12.22
C GLY A 44 -4.59 -6.51 11.51
N THR A 45 -3.93 -5.66 12.30
CA THR A 45 -2.97 -4.67 11.80
C THR A 45 -1.71 -5.37 11.29
N ALA A 46 -1.54 -5.36 9.96
CA ALA A 46 -0.41 -5.97 9.30
C ALA A 46 0.39 -4.93 8.51
N THR A 47 1.70 -5.15 8.42
CA THR A 47 2.59 -4.36 7.57
C THR A 47 2.71 -4.97 6.18
N VAL A 48 3.18 -4.18 5.21
CA VAL A 48 3.51 -4.61 3.85
C VAL A 48 5.02 -4.56 3.66
N THR A 49 5.61 -5.59 3.06
CA THR A 49 7.04 -5.58 2.69
C THR A 49 7.24 -5.05 1.26
N PRO A 50 8.45 -4.57 0.91
CA PRO A 50 8.76 -4.15 -0.45
C PRO A 50 8.49 -5.25 -1.50
N GLU A 51 8.80 -6.51 -1.20
CA GLU A 51 8.61 -7.64 -2.10
C GLU A 51 7.12 -7.91 -2.35
N GLU A 52 6.31 -7.84 -1.30
CA GLU A 52 4.86 -8.00 -1.39
C GLU A 52 4.22 -6.86 -2.20
N LEU A 53 4.72 -5.64 -1.99
CA LEU A 53 4.29 -4.47 -2.74
C LEU A 53 4.62 -4.61 -4.23
N ILE A 54 5.85 -5.00 -4.57
CA ILE A 54 6.27 -5.24 -5.97
C ILE A 54 5.41 -6.34 -6.61
N SER A 55 5.21 -7.47 -5.93
CA SER A 55 4.37 -8.57 -6.45
C SER A 55 2.93 -8.13 -6.69
N SER A 56 2.42 -7.18 -5.91
CA SER A 56 1.06 -6.66 -6.10
C SER A 56 0.87 -5.91 -7.43
N PHE A 57 1.96 -5.39 -8.04
CA PHE A 57 1.92 -4.76 -9.36
C PHE A 57 1.90 -5.76 -10.51
N GLU A 58 2.39 -6.98 -10.30
CA GLU A 58 2.45 -8.04 -11.32
C GLU A 58 1.11 -8.78 -11.46
N LYS A 59 0.22 -8.64 -10.47
CA LYS A 59 -1.09 -9.30 -10.41
C LYS A 59 -2.22 -8.48 -11.03
N GLY A 60 -1.90 -7.40 -11.74
CA GLY A 60 -2.86 -6.44 -12.34
C GLY A 60 -3.00 -6.57 -13.84
#